data_AF-A0A0P0VIY6-F1
#
_entry.id   AF-A0A0P0VIY6-F1
#
_cell.length_a   1.000
_cell.length_b   1.000
_cell.length_c   1.000
_cell.angle_alpha   90.00
_cell.angle_beta   90.00
_cell.angle_gamma   90.00
#
_symmetry.space_group_name_H-M   'P 1'
#
loop_
_entity.id
_entity.type
_entity.pdbx_description
1 polymer ?
#
loop_
_entity_poly.entity_id
_entity_poly.type
_entity_poly.pdbx_seq_one_letter_code
_entity_poly.pdbx_strand_id
1 'polypeptide(L)'
;MLQYLRAGKVPKDDLLSSLDLKESRDLSKMVHEAIDGVELPDVVAKSVQFGTTALDMTAAYCTKIVQNTNNIKKHDIFHKYCNVLLPSILWGLDMYGVEAPDGIGQLNDLQTLGVVNVAVRKAILRELEKLTKLHKLGLTGVNKENSQAVMSVIANLSLLHSLSLRAEGDQGLQGCLDHKFSPPSKLQSLKIYGNLVTLPTWITQLQNLAKLKLRSTQLKLALSLEVLGKLPHLAILRLWKNSFKSKELIFLFQQGTFPSLLLLEIKDIDGLKSLSFTQGAMPRLELLHTDNCIHIDNNGFSGVSSLPSLKEVMLKGDYNDKLLKNLRNQLALNQNQPVLKGA
;
A
#
# COMPACT_ATOMS: atom_id res chain seq x y z
N MET A 1 22.70 -15.93 -22.32
CA MET A 1 22.41 -15.41 -20.97
C MET A 1 21.53 -14.15 -21.04
N LEU A 2 20.38 -14.22 -21.72
CA LEU A 2 19.60 -13.03 -22.14
C LEU A 2 18.07 -13.18 -22.02
N GLN A 3 17.57 -14.24 -21.39
CA GLN A 3 16.13 -14.57 -21.41
C GLN A 3 15.32 -14.23 -20.14
N TYR A 4 15.92 -13.65 -19.10
CA TYR A 4 15.19 -13.39 -17.83
C TYR A 4 14.82 -11.92 -17.56
N LEU A 5 15.10 -10.98 -18.47
CA LEU A 5 14.63 -9.59 -18.36
C LEU A 5 13.16 -9.41 -18.82
N ARG A 6 12.30 -10.40 -18.57
CA ARG A 6 10.86 -10.16 -18.64
C ARG A 6 10.53 -9.33 -17.41
N ALA A 7 10.52 -8.01 -17.58
CA ALA A 7 10.02 -7.03 -16.63
C ALA A 7 8.83 -7.66 -15.90
N GLY A 8 9.04 -8.00 -14.62
CA GLY A 8 7.98 -8.57 -13.80
C GLY A 8 6.77 -7.67 -14.00
N LYS A 9 5.65 -8.23 -14.47
CA LYS A 9 4.45 -7.50 -14.91
C LYS A 9 4.26 -6.29 -14.02
N VAL A 10 4.75 -5.13 -14.45
CA VAL A 10 4.48 -3.87 -13.78
C VAL A 10 2.99 -3.73 -14.02
N PRO A 11 2.13 -3.75 -12.98
CA PRO A 11 0.71 -3.59 -13.20
C PRO A 11 0.53 -2.31 -14.02
N LYS A 12 -0.33 -2.39 -15.03
CA LYS A 12 -0.93 -1.21 -15.64
C LYS A 12 -1.66 -0.47 -14.51
N ASP A 13 -0.93 0.33 -13.74
CA ASP A 13 -1.50 1.49 -13.07
C ASP A 13 -1.84 2.40 -14.25
N ASP A 14 -3.02 2.18 -14.85
CA ASP A 14 -3.51 3.06 -15.89
C ASP A 14 -3.43 4.49 -15.36
N LEU A 15 -2.76 5.34 -16.14
CA LEU A 15 -2.65 6.78 -15.95
C LEU A 15 -4.06 7.38 -16.07
N LEU A 16 -4.94 7.11 -15.10
CA LEU A 16 -6.20 7.82 -15.00
C LEU A 16 -5.84 9.21 -14.49
N SER A 17 -5.87 10.16 -15.44
CA SER A 17 -5.81 11.59 -15.15
C SER A 17 -6.98 11.97 -14.25
N SER A 18 -6.89 13.11 -13.57
CA SER A 18 -8.01 13.63 -12.77
C SER A 18 -9.27 13.88 -13.61
N LEU A 19 -9.13 14.04 -14.94
CA LEU A 19 -10.25 14.12 -15.88
C LEU A 19 -10.88 12.74 -16.10
N ASP A 20 -10.11 11.67 -16.33
CA ASP A 20 -10.67 10.34 -16.58
C ASP A 20 -11.41 9.76 -15.37
N LEU A 21 -11.03 10.18 -14.15
CA LEU A 21 -11.75 9.81 -12.93
C LEU A 21 -13.18 10.37 -12.88
N LYS A 22 -13.49 11.45 -13.61
CA LYS A 22 -14.86 12.00 -13.65
C LYS A 22 -15.78 11.26 -14.64
N GLU A 23 -15.24 10.62 -15.68
CA GLU A 23 -16.07 10.03 -16.73
C GLU A 23 -16.36 8.53 -16.56
N SER A 24 -15.56 7.78 -15.79
CA SER A 24 -15.86 6.37 -15.53
C SER A 24 -16.98 6.22 -14.50
N ARG A 25 -18.20 5.87 -14.95
CA ARG A 25 -19.29 5.44 -14.06
C ARG A 25 -19.01 4.12 -13.33
N ASP A 26 -18.00 3.36 -13.76
CA ASP A 26 -17.64 2.08 -13.17
C ASP A 26 -16.53 2.26 -12.13
N LEU A 27 -16.93 2.52 -10.88
CA LEU A 27 -16.04 2.70 -9.72
C LEU A 27 -15.26 1.42 -9.37
N SER A 28 -15.70 0.25 -9.84
CA SER A 28 -15.03 -1.03 -9.55
C SER A 28 -13.59 -1.07 -10.09
N LYS A 29 -13.32 -0.38 -11.21
CA LYS A 29 -11.98 -0.24 -11.80
C LYS A 29 -11.01 0.56 -10.92
N MET A 30 -11.53 1.37 -9.99
CA MET A 30 -10.69 2.10 -9.01
C MET A 30 -10.22 1.20 -7.87
N VAL A 31 -10.83 0.03 -7.68
CA VAL A 31 -10.38 -0.99 -6.72
C VAL A 31 -9.27 -1.81 -7.39
N HIS A 32 -8.10 -1.89 -6.75
CA HIS A 32 -7.07 -2.82 -7.24
C HIS A 32 -7.44 -4.25 -6.83
N GLU A 33 -7.50 -5.16 -7.81
CA GLU A 33 -7.43 -6.59 -7.52
C GLU A 33 -6.05 -6.92 -6.91
N ALA A 34 -6.06 -7.71 -5.84
CA ALA A 34 -4.84 -8.10 -5.15
C ALA A 34 -4.02 -9.08 -6.02
N ILE A 35 -2.73 -8.81 -6.21
CA ILE A 35 -1.76 -9.86 -6.54
C ILE A 35 -1.24 -10.54 -5.26
N ASP A 36 -1.44 -9.92 -4.10
CA ASP A 36 -0.94 -10.40 -2.80
C ASP A 36 -1.86 -11.46 -2.14
N GLY A 37 -2.58 -12.27 -2.93
CA GLY A 37 -3.56 -13.26 -2.45
C GLY A 37 -2.99 -14.47 -1.70
N VAL A 38 -1.73 -14.42 -1.25
CA VAL A 38 -1.20 -15.38 -0.28
C VAL A 38 -0.59 -14.56 0.84
N GLU A 39 -1.25 -14.57 2.00
CA GLU A 39 -0.58 -14.20 3.25
C GLU A 39 0.69 -15.01 3.34
N LEU A 40 1.83 -14.34 3.15
CA LEU A 40 3.09 -14.85 3.63
C LEU A 40 3.08 -14.59 5.13
N PRO A 41 3.11 -15.64 5.98
CA PRO A 41 3.34 -15.44 7.41
C PRO A 41 4.63 -14.64 7.59
N ASP A 42 4.77 -13.95 8.73
CA ASP A 42 5.94 -13.17 9.15
C ASP A 42 7.23 -14.03 9.34
N VAL A 43 7.55 -14.91 8.38
CA VAL A 43 8.79 -15.68 8.33
C VAL A 43 9.99 -14.74 8.14
N VAL A 44 9.79 -13.58 7.52
CA VAL A 44 10.84 -12.56 7.32
C VAL A 44 11.35 -12.01 8.66
N ALA A 45 10.56 -12.01 9.73
CA ALA A 45 11.01 -11.51 11.03
C ALA A 45 12.01 -12.44 11.74
N LYS A 46 12.16 -13.71 11.31
CA LYS A 46 13.05 -14.68 11.96
C LYS A 46 14.29 -15.07 11.16
N SER A 47 14.47 -14.54 9.94
CA SER A 47 15.58 -14.96 9.06
C SER A 47 16.95 -14.32 9.38
N VAL A 48 17.12 -13.66 10.53
CA VAL A 48 18.40 -12.99 10.88
C VAL A 48 19.38 -13.92 11.63
N GLN A 49 19.15 -15.24 11.68
CA GLN A 49 20.12 -16.19 12.25
C GLN A 49 20.51 -17.27 11.25
N PHE A 50 21.75 -17.17 10.78
CA PHE A 50 22.50 -18.15 9.98
C PHE A 50 22.31 -19.60 10.48
N GLY A 51 22.05 -20.54 9.56
CA GLY A 51 22.22 -21.98 9.83
C GLY A 51 21.10 -22.88 9.28
N THR A 52 21.43 -24.15 9.05
CA THR A 52 20.54 -25.25 8.61
C THR A 52 19.24 -25.38 9.41
N THR A 53 19.20 -24.86 10.64
CA THR A 53 18.01 -24.84 11.51
C THR A 53 16.84 -24.04 10.92
N ALA A 54 17.11 -22.95 10.19
CA ALA A 54 16.06 -22.19 9.50
C ALA A 54 15.47 -22.99 8.31
N LEU A 55 16.32 -23.75 7.61
CA LEU A 55 15.92 -24.69 6.56
C LEU A 55 14.99 -25.76 7.12
N ASP A 56 15.36 -26.39 8.23
CA ASP A 56 14.57 -27.45 8.87
C ASP A 56 13.22 -26.94 9.36
N MET A 57 13.17 -25.77 10.02
CA MET A 57 11.90 -25.18 10.46
C MET A 57 10.99 -24.81 9.28
N THR A 58 11.55 -24.25 8.21
CA THR A 58 10.77 -23.83 7.05
C THR A 58 10.29 -25.04 6.24
N ALA A 59 11.12 -26.07 6.08
CA ALA A 59 10.74 -27.33 5.44
C ALA A 59 9.68 -28.08 6.26
N ALA A 60 9.82 -28.14 7.58
CA ALA A 60 8.82 -28.72 8.48
C ALA A 60 7.48 -27.97 8.39
N TYR A 61 7.52 -26.64 8.34
CA TYR A 61 6.33 -25.81 8.18
C TYR A 61 5.66 -26.02 6.81
N CYS A 62 6.44 -26.06 5.73
CA CYS A 62 5.93 -26.38 4.38
C CYS A 62 5.28 -27.76 4.35
N THR A 63 5.91 -28.76 4.99
CA THR A 63 5.35 -30.12 5.11
C THR A 63 4.00 -30.10 5.83
N LYS A 64 3.88 -29.30 6.90
CA LYS A 64 2.64 -29.18 7.68
C LYS A 64 1.51 -28.49 6.89
N ILE A 65 1.82 -27.44 6.13
CA ILE A 65 0.84 -26.78 5.23
C ILE A 65 0.39 -27.74 4.13
N VAL A 66 1.35 -28.43 3.52
CA VAL A 66 1.07 -29.40 2.46
C VAL A 66 0.16 -30.48 3.02
N GLN A 67 0.44 -31.08 4.18
CA GLN A 67 -0.41 -32.13 4.77
C GLN A 67 -1.90 -31.71 4.90
N ASN A 68 -2.17 -30.45 5.23
CA ASN A 68 -3.53 -29.96 5.49
C ASN A 68 -4.30 -29.43 4.27
N THR A 69 -3.77 -29.55 3.04
CA THR A 69 -4.40 -28.99 1.83
C THR A 69 -4.85 -30.05 0.82
N ASN A 70 -5.85 -29.72 -0.01
CA ASN A 70 -6.34 -30.61 -1.06
C ASN A 70 -5.27 -30.79 -2.14
N ASN A 71 -5.18 -31.95 -2.79
CA ASN A 71 -4.07 -32.31 -3.71
C ASN A 71 -3.75 -31.28 -4.81
N ILE A 72 -4.76 -30.65 -5.42
CA ILE A 72 -4.53 -29.64 -6.48
C ILE A 72 -3.84 -28.40 -5.89
N LYS A 73 -4.27 -27.95 -4.70
CA LYS A 73 -3.65 -26.81 -4.01
C LYS A 73 -2.30 -27.18 -3.41
N LYS A 74 -2.08 -28.44 -3.00
CA LYS A 74 -0.80 -28.93 -2.45
C LYS A 74 0.35 -28.66 -3.40
N HIS A 75 0.21 -29.01 -4.68
CA HIS A 75 1.28 -28.84 -5.66
C HIS A 75 1.61 -27.35 -5.86
N ASP A 76 0.60 -26.50 -6.05
CA ASP A 76 0.82 -25.06 -6.26
C ASP A 76 1.40 -24.37 -5.03
N ILE A 77 0.93 -24.76 -3.83
CA ILE A 77 1.48 -24.29 -2.56
C ILE A 77 2.92 -24.78 -2.39
N PHE A 78 3.18 -26.07 -2.58
CA PHE A 78 4.53 -26.63 -2.48
C PHE A 78 5.47 -25.98 -3.49
N HIS A 79 5.06 -25.82 -4.75
CA HIS A 79 5.87 -25.16 -5.78
C HIS A 79 6.16 -23.70 -5.41
N LYS A 80 5.14 -22.94 -4.97
CA LYS A 80 5.33 -21.55 -4.52
C LYS A 80 6.24 -21.47 -3.30
N TYR A 81 6.06 -22.35 -2.31
CA TYR A 81 6.84 -22.34 -1.07
C TYR A 81 8.26 -22.90 -1.27
N CYS A 82 8.39 -24.13 -1.73
CA CYS A 82 9.67 -24.84 -1.81
C CYS A 82 10.53 -24.44 -3.00
N ASN A 83 9.94 -24.05 -4.13
CA ASN A 83 10.73 -23.74 -5.33
C ASN A 83 10.89 -22.23 -5.60
N VAL A 84 10.03 -21.38 -5.03
CA VAL A 84 10.11 -19.93 -5.23
C VAL A 84 10.49 -19.23 -3.93
N LEU A 85 9.68 -19.36 -2.88
CA LEU A 85 9.86 -18.64 -1.61
C LEU A 85 11.12 -19.06 -0.86
N LEU A 86 11.29 -20.35 -0.61
CA LEU A 86 12.41 -20.90 0.15
C LEU A 86 13.75 -20.54 -0.50
N PRO A 87 13.99 -20.79 -1.79
CA PRO A 87 15.23 -20.37 -2.44
C PRO A 87 15.42 -18.86 -2.42
N SER A 88 14.34 -18.08 -2.59
CA SER A 88 14.42 -16.62 -2.51
C SER A 88 14.85 -16.15 -1.12
N ILE A 89 14.25 -16.70 -0.05
CA ILE A 89 14.63 -16.40 1.34
C ILE A 89 16.08 -16.83 1.61
N LEU A 90 16.46 -18.04 1.16
CA LEU A 90 17.79 -18.62 1.39
C LEU A 90 18.90 -17.88 0.64
N TRP A 91 18.61 -17.38 -0.56
CA TRP A 91 19.53 -16.54 -1.33
C TRP A 91 19.46 -15.06 -0.93
N GLY A 92 18.64 -14.70 0.06
CA GLY A 92 18.44 -13.31 0.45
C GLY A 92 17.87 -12.44 -0.68
N LEU A 93 17.19 -13.06 -1.65
CA LEU A 93 16.54 -12.35 -2.74
C LEU A 93 15.33 -11.60 -2.17
N ASP A 94 15.25 -10.33 -2.53
CA ASP A 94 14.07 -9.54 -2.26
C ASP A 94 12.92 -10.01 -3.14
N MET A 95 11.81 -10.35 -2.49
CA MET A 95 10.61 -10.85 -3.13
C MET A 95 9.82 -9.78 -3.88
N TYR A 96 10.09 -8.51 -3.59
CA TYR A 96 9.27 -7.39 -4.06
C TYR A 96 9.96 -6.54 -5.12
N GLY A 97 11.25 -6.74 -5.35
CA GLY A 97 12.01 -6.03 -6.36
C GLY A 97 13.18 -6.82 -6.90
N VAL A 98 13.75 -6.33 -7.99
CA VAL A 98 14.85 -6.99 -8.69
C VAL A 98 16.15 -6.23 -8.48
N GLU A 99 17.27 -6.93 -8.57
CA GLU A 99 18.54 -6.27 -8.78
C GLU A 99 18.55 -5.64 -10.18
N ALA A 100 18.91 -4.36 -10.26
CA ALA A 100 19.02 -3.67 -11.53
C ALA A 100 20.33 -4.04 -12.24
N PRO A 101 20.30 -4.24 -13.57
CA PRO A 101 21.49 -4.58 -14.34
C PRO A 101 22.50 -3.42 -14.39
N ASP A 102 23.76 -3.78 -14.61
CA ASP A 102 24.84 -2.84 -14.90
C ASP A 102 24.51 -1.94 -16.09
N GLY A 103 24.85 -0.66 -15.97
CA GLY A 103 24.64 0.32 -17.04
C GLY A 103 23.18 0.74 -17.21
N ILE A 104 22.27 0.40 -16.29
CA ILE A 104 20.87 0.86 -16.36
C ILE A 104 20.77 2.39 -16.48
N GLY A 105 21.72 3.14 -15.92
CA GLY A 105 21.77 4.60 -16.03
C GLY A 105 22.04 5.14 -17.44
N GLN A 106 22.34 4.28 -18.43
CA GLN A 106 22.47 4.65 -19.84
C GLN A 106 21.10 4.71 -20.55
N LEU A 107 20.03 4.23 -19.91
CA LEU A 107 18.67 4.25 -20.45
C LEU A 107 18.03 5.63 -20.25
N ASN A 108 18.60 6.65 -20.91
CA ASN A 108 18.24 8.07 -20.71
C ASN A 108 16.77 8.41 -21.01
N ASP A 109 16.09 7.59 -21.81
CA ASP A 109 14.67 7.75 -22.16
C ASP A 109 13.73 6.88 -21.31
N LEU A 110 14.26 6.18 -20.30
CA LEU A 110 13.45 5.32 -19.44
C LEU A 110 12.48 6.17 -18.59
N GLN A 111 11.18 5.97 -18.81
CA GLN A 111 10.12 6.68 -18.10
C GLN A 111 9.52 5.88 -16.93
N THR A 112 9.56 4.55 -17.00
CA THR A 112 9.02 3.70 -15.94
C THR A 112 10.06 2.68 -15.54
N LEU A 113 10.43 2.73 -14.27
CA LEU A 113 11.19 1.70 -13.61
C LEU A 113 10.30 0.99 -12.59
N GLY A 114 10.29 -0.34 -12.65
CA GLY A 114 9.61 -1.18 -11.66
C GLY A 114 10.24 -1.07 -10.28
N VAL A 115 10.06 -2.09 -9.45
CA VAL A 115 10.65 -2.11 -8.11
C VAL A 115 12.08 -2.64 -8.18
N VAL A 116 13.05 -1.79 -7.83
CA VAL A 116 14.49 -2.13 -7.79
C VAL A 116 14.96 -2.22 -6.35
N ASN A 117 15.75 -3.25 -6.04
CA ASN A 117 16.38 -3.42 -4.74
C ASN A 117 17.68 -2.60 -4.65
N VAL A 118 17.71 -1.65 -3.73
CA VAL A 118 18.86 -0.75 -3.50
C VAL A 118 19.78 -1.20 -2.37
N ALA A 119 19.45 -2.27 -1.65
CA ALA A 119 20.29 -2.83 -0.60
C ALA A 119 21.47 -3.65 -1.16
N VAL A 120 21.26 -4.36 -2.28
CA VAL A 120 22.24 -5.31 -2.83
C VAL A 120 23.48 -4.60 -3.36
N ARG A 121 23.31 -3.53 -4.14
CA ARG A 121 24.41 -2.85 -4.82
C ARG A 121 24.36 -1.34 -4.62
N LYS A 122 25.23 -0.80 -3.76
CA LYS A 122 25.31 0.65 -3.48
C LYS A 122 25.49 1.54 -4.72
N ALA A 123 26.16 1.03 -5.76
CA ALA A 123 26.40 1.76 -7.01
C ALA A 123 25.11 2.08 -7.79
N ILE A 124 24.01 1.34 -7.56
CA ILE A 124 22.74 1.56 -8.27
C ILE A 124 22.21 2.97 -8.10
N LEU A 125 22.42 3.60 -6.94
CA LEU A 125 21.93 4.95 -6.68
C LEU A 125 22.55 5.99 -7.64
N ARG A 126 23.83 5.80 -8.02
CA ARG A 126 24.50 6.66 -9.02
C ARG A 126 23.96 6.43 -10.43
N GLU A 127 23.50 5.22 -10.73
CA GLU A 127 22.88 4.90 -12.01
C GLU A 127 21.46 5.47 -12.08
N LEU A 128 20.68 5.38 -10.99
CA LEU A 128 19.33 5.94 -10.89
C LEU A 128 19.33 7.47 -11.02
N GLU A 129 20.36 8.15 -10.52
CA GLU A 129 20.51 9.60 -10.65
C GLU A 129 20.60 10.07 -12.11
N LYS A 130 21.08 9.22 -13.03
CA LYS A 130 21.18 9.52 -14.46
C LYS A 130 19.82 9.46 -15.17
N LEU A 131 18.84 8.77 -14.58
CA LEU A 131 17.53 8.48 -15.18
C LEU A 131 16.53 9.64 -15.00
N THR A 132 16.93 10.83 -15.44
CA THR A 132 16.20 12.09 -15.20
C THR A 132 14.80 12.16 -15.84
N LYS A 133 14.50 11.31 -16.83
CA LYS A 133 13.19 11.22 -17.49
C LYS A 133 12.20 10.25 -16.81
N LEU A 134 12.54 9.69 -15.65
CA LEU A 134 11.65 8.79 -14.92
C LEU A 134 10.36 9.50 -14.44
N HIS A 135 9.23 8.90 -14.79
CA HIS A 135 7.90 9.23 -14.30
C HIS A 135 7.44 8.29 -13.19
N LYS A 136 7.89 7.03 -13.19
CA LYS A 136 7.54 6.03 -12.18
C LYS A 136 8.77 5.29 -11.67
N LEU A 137 8.90 5.21 -10.36
CA LEU A 137 10.01 4.54 -9.67
C LEU A 137 9.49 3.74 -8.48
N GLY A 138 9.91 2.48 -8.36
CA GLY A 138 9.77 1.70 -7.14
C GLY A 138 11.13 1.33 -6.56
N LEU A 139 11.31 1.50 -5.27
CA LEU A 139 12.51 1.10 -4.54
C LEU A 139 12.13 0.19 -3.38
N THR A 140 12.93 -0.85 -3.19
CA THR A 140 12.89 -1.77 -2.06
C THR A 140 14.29 -1.96 -1.49
N GLY A 141 14.41 -2.49 -0.29
CA GLY A 141 15.70 -2.54 0.42
C GLY A 141 16.18 -1.16 0.91
N VAL A 142 15.26 -0.21 1.11
CA VAL A 142 15.58 1.06 1.76
C VAL A 142 15.87 0.79 3.24
N ASN A 143 16.96 1.35 3.76
CA ASN A 143 17.35 1.19 5.15
C ASN A 143 18.09 2.44 5.64
N LYS A 144 18.43 2.49 6.93
CA LYS A 144 19.08 3.67 7.53
C LYS A 144 20.40 4.03 6.85
N GLU A 145 21.18 3.05 6.39
CA GLU A 145 22.49 3.27 5.78
C GLU A 145 22.40 3.90 4.38
N ASN A 146 21.41 3.51 3.57
CA ASN A 146 21.25 4.02 2.21
C ASN A 146 20.21 5.14 2.07
N SER A 147 19.38 5.35 3.10
CA SER A 147 18.22 6.23 3.06
C SER A 147 18.53 7.66 2.61
N GLN A 148 19.59 8.28 3.13
CA GLN A 148 19.95 9.65 2.75
C GLN A 148 20.26 9.74 1.24
N ALA A 149 21.02 8.78 0.71
CA ALA A 149 21.35 8.73 -0.71
C ALA A 149 20.11 8.42 -1.56
N VAL A 150 19.23 7.52 -1.11
CA VAL A 150 17.93 7.24 -1.75
C VAL A 150 17.09 8.52 -1.85
N MET A 151 16.94 9.26 -0.76
CA MET A 151 16.17 10.50 -0.75
C MET A 151 16.81 11.57 -1.64
N SER A 152 18.14 11.65 -1.69
CA SER A 152 18.86 12.56 -2.60
C SER A 152 18.56 12.24 -4.07
N VAL A 153 18.63 10.97 -4.46
CA VAL A 153 18.33 10.53 -5.83
C VAL A 153 16.89 10.90 -6.19
N ILE A 154 15.93 10.59 -5.31
CA ILE A 154 14.51 10.88 -5.56
C ILE A 154 14.28 12.39 -5.73
N ALA A 155 14.94 13.23 -4.93
CA ALA A 155 14.79 14.69 -5.00
C ALA A 155 15.23 15.25 -6.37
N ASN A 156 16.22 14.61 -7.02
CA ASN A 156 16.74 15.02 -8.32
C ASN A 156 15.87 14.55 -9.50
N LEU A 157 14.89 13.65 -9.29
CA LEU A 157 13.99 13.16 -10.32
C LEU A 157 12.78 14.08 -10.51
N SER A 158 13.00 15.26 -11.10
CA SER A 158 11.99 16.33 -11.26
C SER A 158 10.74 15.92 -12.07
N LEU A 159 10.84 14.89 -12.92
CA LEU A 159 9.73 14.38 -13.73
C LEU A 159 8.96 13.24 -13.06
N LEU A 160 9.28 12.88 -11.81
CA LEU A 160 8.67 11.75 -11.12
C LEU A 160 7.22 12.03 -10.71
N HIS A 161 6.30 11.20 -11.21
CA HIS A 161 4.87 11.25 -10.91
C HIS A 161 4.42 10.16 -9.93
N SER A 162 5.11 9.02 -9.89
CA SER A 162 4.77 7.90 -9.03
C SER A 162 6.01 7.35 -8.33
N LEU A 163 5.95 7.28 -7.00
CA LEU A 163 6.99 6.73 -6.15
C LEU A 163 6.44 5.59 -5.30
N SER A 164 7.19 4.49 -5.21
CA SER A 164 6.96 3.42 -4.25
C SER A 164 8.22 3.19 -3.43
N LEU A 165 8.11 3.23 -2.10
CA LEU A 165 9.19 2.94 -1.17
C LEU A 165 8.83 1.75 -0.32
N ARG A 166 9.77 0.82 -0.18
CA ARG A 166 9.60 -0.40 0.60
C ARG A 166 10.83 -0.70 1.44
N ALA A 167 10.58 -1.08 2.68
CA ALA A 167 11.56 -1.72 3.55
C ALA A 167 10.87 -2.81 4.37
N GLU A 168 11.50 -3.98 4.44
CA GLU A 168 10.98 -5.15 5.13
C GLU A 168 11.53 -5.25 6.56
N GLY A 169 10.91 -6.11 7.38
CA GLY A 169 11.30 -6.37 8.77
C GLY A 169 10.82 -5.32 9.77
N ASP A 170 11.05 -5.60 11.06
CA ASP A 170 10.49 -4.81 12.18
C ASP A 170 10.89 -3.34 12.15
N GLN A 171 12.13 -3.05 11.74
CA GLN A 171 12.62 -1.68 11.61
C GLN A 171 11.99 -0.95 10.43
N GLY A 172 11.70 -1.67 9.33
CA GLY A 172 11.13 -1.11 8.11
C GLY A 172 11.78 0.20 7.68
N LEU A 173 10.96 1.24 7.49
CA LEU A 173 11.35 2.58 7.06
C LEU A 173 11.60 3.55 8.24
N GLN A 174 11.69 3.06 9.48
CA GLN A 174 11.76 3.91 10.66
C GLN A 174 13.03 4.76 10.63
N GLY A 175 12.88 6.08 10.65
CA GLY A 175 13.99 7.03 10.55
C GLY A 175 14.63 7.13 9.17
N CYS A 176 14.11 6.42 8.15
CA CYS A 176 14.68 6.45 6.80
C CYS A 176 14.18 7.64 5.99
N LEU A 177 12.98 8.16 6.28
CA LEU A 177 12.35 9.22 5.47
C LEU A 177 12.39 10.61 6.14
N ASP A 178 13.09 10.73 7.27
CA ASP A 178 13.12 11.95 8.10
C ASP A 178 14.20 12.95 7.68
N HIS A 179 14.95 12.65 6.62
CA HIS A 179 15.98 13.53 6.07
C HIS A 179 15.41 14.83 5.52
N LYS A 180 16.24 15.87 5.45
CA LYS A 180 15.89 17.10 4.71
C LYS A 180 15.65 16.74 3.25
N PHE A 181 14.40 16.83 2.82
CA PHE A 181 13.96 16.37 1.51
C PHE A 181 12.93 17.33 0.93
N SER A 182 13.08 17.64 -0.36
CA SER A 182 12.09 18.36 -1.16
C SER A 182 11.50 17.36 -2.15
N PRO A 183 10.23 16.96 -2.00
CA PRO A 183 9.63 15.97 -2.89
C PRO A 183 9.53 16.51 -4.33
N PRO A 184 9.63 15.65 -5.36
CA PRO A 184 9.38 16.05 -6.74
C PRO A 184 8.02 16.73 -6.90
N SER A 185 7.99 17.91 -7.51
CA SER A 185 6.78 18.74 -7.62
C SER A 185 5.67 18.10 -8.44
N LYS A 186 6.01 17.18 -9.35
CA LYS A 186 5.07 16.41 -10.17
C LYS A 186 4.55 15.13 -9.49
N LEU A 187 4.97 14.84 -8.26
CA LEU A 187 4.59 13.59 -7.59
C LEU A 187 3.08 13.57 -7.28
N GLN A 188 2.37 12.63 -7.90
CA GLN A 188 0.92 12.45 -7.81
C GLN A 188 0.53 11.13 -7.12
N SER A 189 1.42 10.15 -7.08
CA SER A 189 1.18 8.84 -6.47
C SER A 189 2.32 8.43 -5.55
N LEU A 190 1.99 8.08 -4.31
CA LEU A 190 2.94 7.63 -3.31
C LEU A 190 2.45 6.32 -2.68
N LYS A 191 3.31 5.30 -2.71
CA LYS A 191 3.07 4.01 -2.05
C LYS A 191 4.18 3.78 -1.02
N ILE A 192 3.82 3.57 0.24
CA ILE A 192 4.78 3.32 1.31
C ILE A 192 4.47 1.97 1.96
N TYR A 193 5.49 1.12 1.99
CA TYR A 193 5.46 -0.20 2.57
C TYR A 193 6.57 -0.32 3.62
N GLY A 194 6.19 -0.59 4.87
CA GLY A 194 7.14 -0.79 5.97
C GLY A 194 7.00 0.26 7.08
N ASN A 195 7.47 -0.12 8.26
CA ASN A 195 7.28 0.61 9.51
C ASN A 195 7.84 2.04 9.44
N LEU A 196 7.01 3.06 9.59
CA LEU A 196 7.44 4.47 9.66
C LEU A 196 7.42 5.00 11.09
N VAL A 197 6.53 4.49 11.95
CA VAL A 197 6.16 5.04 13.28
C VAL A 197 5.50 6.43 13.22
N THR A 198 6.05 7.35 12.43
CA THR A 198 5.57 8.72 12.21
C THR A 198 5.60 9.07 10.73
N LEU A 199 4.63 9.88 10.27
CA LEU A 199 4.67 10.42 8.92
C LEU A 199 5.86 11.38 8.78
N PRO A 200 6.63 11.30 7.67
CA PRO A 200 7.70 12.25 7.46
C PRO A 200 7.13 13.63 7.14
N THR A 201 7.81 14.68 7.61
CA THR A 201 7.30 16.06 7.59
C THR A 201 7.04 16.60 6.18
N TRP A 202 7.83 16.16 5.20
CA TRP A 202 7.69 16.56 3.80
C TRP A 202 6.40 16.06 3.12
N ILE A 203 5.63 15.15 3.73
CA ILE A 203 4.30 14.76 3.22
C ILE A 203 3.39 15.99 3.06
N THR A 204 3.52 16.98 3.94
CA THR A 204 2.76 18.23 3.88
C THR A 204 3.07 19.08 2.64
N GLN A 205 4.22 18.86 2.00
CA GLN A 205 4.64 19.59 0.80
C GLN A 205 4.07 18.97 -0.50
N LEU A 206 3.43 17.80 -0.40
CA LEU A 206 2.90 17.06 -1.54
C LEU A 206 1.55 17.60 -2.04
N GLN A 207 1.55 18.85 -2.48
CA GLN A 207 0.33 19.54 -2.89
C GLN A 207 -0.36 18.92 -4.10
N ASN A 208 0.36 18.15 -4.94
CA ASN A 208 -0.18 17.47 -6.12
C ASN A 208 -0.50 15.98 -5.90
N LEU A 209 -0.37 15.47 -4.68
CA LEU A 209 -0.59 14.05 -4.40
C LEU A 209 -2.07 13.70 -4.52
N ALA A 210 -2.39 12.88 -5.52
CA ALA A 210 -3.74 12.39 -5.79
C ALA A 210 -3.98 10.98 -5.22
N LYS A 211 -2.93 10.16 -5.08
CA LYS A 211 -3.03 8.75 -4.68
C LYS A 211 -2.04 8.44 -3.57
N LEU A 212 -2.52 7.97 -2.43
CA LEU A 212 -1.69 7.52 -1.31
C LEU A 212 -2.05 6.10 -0.91
N LYS A 213 -1.05 5.23 -0.80
CA LYS A 213 -1.20 3.88 -0.25
C LYS A 213 -0.20 3.66 0.89
N LEU A 214 -0.72 3.23 2.03
CA LEU A 214 0.06 2.93 3.23
C LEU A 214 -0.19 1.48 3.65
N ARG A 215 0.89 0.71 3.84
CA ARG A 215 0.84 -0.65 4.38
C ARG A 215 1.99 -0.87 5.34
N SER A 216 1.71 -1.50 6.47
CA SER A 216 2.68 -1.82 7.50
C SER A 216 3.45 -0.61 8.04
N THR A 217 2.87 0.60 7.95
CA THR A 217 3.52 1.85 8.35
C THR A 217 3.49 2.14 9.84
N GLN A 218 2.67 1.43 10.62
CA GLN A 218 2.63 1.51 12.10
C GLN A 218 2.47 2.95 12.62
N LEU A 219 1.68 3.76 11.92
CA LEU A 219 1.52 5.18 12.23
C LEU A 219 0.61 5.40 13.44
N LYS A 220 0.82 6.49 14.16
CA LYS A 220 -0.17 6.99 15.14
C LYS A 220 -1.39 7.52 14.39
N LEU A 221 -2.58 6.95 14.66
CA LEU A 221 -3.81 7.21 13.91
C LEU A 221 -4.21 8.69 13.88
N ALA A 222 -4.45 9.30 15.04
CA ALA A 222 -5.00 10.66 15.13
C ALA A 222 -4.12 11.71 14.44
N LEU A 223 -2.82 11.74 14.77
CA LEU A 223 -1.87 12.68 14.16
C LEU A 223 -1.74 12.48 12.65
N SER A 224 -1.75 11.23 12.19
CA SER A 224 -1.64 10.92 10.77
C SER A 224 -2.88 11.36 10.00
N LEU A 225 -4.08 11.12 10.52
CA LEU A 225 -5.31 11.56 9.87
C LEU A 225 -5.41 13.09 9.79
N GLU A 226 -4.90 13.81 10.79
CA GLU A 226 -4.87 15.27 10.76
C GLU A 226 -3.98 15.81 9.62
N VAL A 227 -2.79 15.22 9.43
CA VAL A 227 -1.87 15.60 8.36
C VAL A 227 -2.43 15.20 6.99
N LEU A 228 -2.86 13.95 6.84
CA LEU A 228 -3.36 13.43 5.57
C LEU A 228 -4.68 14.10 5.15
N GLY A 229 -5.53 14.43 6.12
CA GLY A 229 -6.81 15.10 5.90
C GLY A 229 -6.67 16.52 5.34
N LYS A 230 -5.50 17.14 5.44
CA LYS A 230 -5.21 18.49 4.92
C LYS A 230 -4.64 18.47 3.50
N LEU A 231 -4.37 17.30 2.91
CA LEU A 231 -3.86 17.19 1.54
C LEU A 231 -4.95 17.60 0.53
N PRO A 232 -4.79 18.71 -0.21
CA PRO A 232 -5.90 19.35 -0.92
C PRO A 232 -6.39 18.55 -2.13
N HIS A 233 -5.51 17.77 -2.77
CA HIS A 233 -5.80 17.04 -4.00
C HIS A 233 -5.83 15.52 -3.82
N LEU A 234 -5.75 15.02 -2.58
CA LEU A 234 -5.78 13.58 -2.31
C LEU A 234 -7.15 13.01 -2.68
N ALA A 235 -7.20 12.23 -3.77
CA ALA A 235 -8.41 11.65 -4.33
C ALA A 235 -8.59 10.18 -3.97
N ILE A 236 -7.49 9.44 -3.77
CA ILE A 236 -7.51 8.02 -3.44
C ILE A 236 -6.62 7.77 -2.23
N LEU A 237 -7.22 7.29 -1.15
CA LEU A 237 -6.51 6.88 0.06
C LEU A 237 -6.73 5.40 0.33
N ARG A 238 -5.63 4.64 0.36
CA ARG A 238 -5.64 3.20 0.64
C ARG A 238 -4.85 2.91 1.91
N LEU A 239 -5.55 2.46 2.95
CA LEU A 239 -5.00 2.13 4.26
C LEU A 239 -5.10 0.62 4.43
N TRP A 240 -3.97 -0.05 4.32
CA TRP A 240 -3.90 -1.51 4.33
C TRP A 240 -3.37 -2.03 5.67
N LYS A 241 -3.31 -3.36 5.82
CA LYS A 241 -2.77 -4.09 6.98
C LYS A 241 -1.63 -3.34 7.66
N ASN A 242 -1.72 -3.21 8.98
CA ASN A 242 -0.67 -2.64 9.83
C ASN A 242 -0.27 -1.19 9.48
N SER A 243 -1.13 -0.44 8.78
CA SER A 243 -0.87 0.98 8.49
C SER A 243 -0.84 1.85 9.76
N PHE A 244 -1.59 1.49 10.79
CA PHE A 244 -1.65 2.19 12.08
C PHE A 244 -1.26 1.28 13.26
N LYS A 245 -0.64 1.89 14.27
CA LYS A 245 -0.22 1.24 15.51
C LYS A 245 -1.35 1.32 16.55
N SER A 246 -2.14 0.26 16.66
CA SER A 246 -3.02 0.00 17.81
C SER A 246 -3.55 -1.42 17.75
N LYS A 247 -3.97 -1.97 18.89
CA LYS A 247 -4.78 -3.20 18.94
C LYS A 247 -6.23 -2.96 18.54
N GLU A 248 -6.73 -1.75 18.80
CA GLU A 248 -8.08 -1.32 18.47
C GLU A 248 -8.02 0.03 17.76
N LEU A 249 -8.64 0.12 16.59
CA LEU A 249 -8.60 1.31 15.75
C LEU A 249 -10.01 1.88 15.59
N ILE A 250 -10.16 3.12 16.04
CA ILE A 250 -11.39 3.92 15.94
C ILE A 250 -11.06 5.12 15.06
N PHE A 251 -11.58 5.11 13.83
CA PHE A 251 -11.39 6.23 12.91
C PHE A 251 -12.50 7.26 13.16
N LEU A 252 -12.07 8.51 13.38
CA LEU A 252 -12.96 9.65 13.49
C LEU A 252 -12.53 10.72 12.48
N PHE A 253 -13.26 10.81 11.38
CA PHE A 253 -13.00 11.78 10.32
C PHE A 253 -13.72 13.09 10.64
N GLN A 254 -12.95 14.14 10.87
CA GLN A 254 -13.42 15.46 11.31
C GLN A 254 -13.93 16.30 10.14
N GLN A 255 -14.80 17.27 10.45
CA GLN A 255 -15.31 18.23 9.48
C GLN A 255 -14.16 18.93 8.75
N GLY A 256 -14.30 19.11 7.44
CA GLY A 256 -13.30 19.79 6.61
C GLY A 256 -12.05 18.96 6.30
N THR A 257 -11.97 17.71 6.77
CA THR A 257 -10.88 16.80 6.37
C THR A 257 -11.19 16.10 5.05
N PHE A 258 -10.13 15.82 4.28
CA PHE A 258 -10.16 15.09 3.01
C PHE A 258 -11.08 15.73 1.95
N PRO A 259 -10.88 17.02 1.60
CA PRO A 259 -11.82 17.79 0.77
C PRO A 259 -11.99 17.26 -0.66
N SER A 260 -10.99 16.57 -1.20
CA SER A 260 -10.99 16.04 -2.58
C SER A 260 -11.06 14.52 -2.66
N LEU A 261 -11.23 13.82 -1.54
CA LEU A 261 -11.18 12.37 -1.52
C LEU A 261 -12.40 11.76 -2.21
N LEU A 262 -12.16 10.93 -3.23
CA LEU A 262 -13.17 10.21 -4.01
C LEU A 262 -13.29 8.75 -3.55
N LEU A 263 -12.17 8.15 -3.13
CA LEU A 263 -12.10 6.75 -2.71
C LEU A 263 -11.34 6.61 -1.40
N LEU A 264 -11.99 5.97 -0.43
CA LEU A 264 -11.36 5.48 0.80
C LEU A 264 -11.40 3.96 0.81
N GLU A 265 -10.24 3.32 0.84
CA GLU A 265 -10.10 1.87 0.99
C GLU A 265 -9.42 1.55 2.32
N ILE A 266 -10.09 0.73 3.12
CA ILE A 266 -9.59 0.17 4.37
C ILE A 266 -9.50 -1.35 4.20
N LYS A 267 -8.29 -1.91 4.18
CA LYS A 267 -8.09 -3.31 3.84
C LYS A 267 -7.22 -4.05 4.86
N ASP A 268 -7.67 -5.23 5.29
CA ASP A 268 -6.94 -6.11 6.20
C ASP A 268 -6.48 -5.39 7.48
N ILE A 269 -7.26 -4.41 7.97
CA ILE A 269 -6.95 -3.70 9.21
C ILE A 269 -7.48 -4.52 10.39
N ASP A 270 -6.59 -5.28 10.99
CA ASP A 270 -6.87 -5.98 12.24
C ASP A 270 -7.20 -4.99 13.36
N GLY A 271 -8.16 -5.36 14.21
CA GLY A 271 -8.63 -4.51 15.30
C GLY A 271 -9.42 -3.25 14.89
N LEU A 272 -9.82 -3.07 13.63
CA LEU A 272 -10.71 -1.97 13.24
C LEU A 272 -12.06 -2.11 13.94
N LYS A 273 -12.38 -1.18 14.85
CA LYS A 273 -13.64 -1.14 15.60
C LYS A 273 -14.70 -0.29 14.94
N SER A 274 -14.31 0.88 14.43
CA SER A 274 -15.26 1.81 13.83
C SER A 274 -14.65 2.79 12.83
N LEU A 275 -15.51 3.24 11.91
CA LEU A 275 -15.33 4.28 10.91
C LEU A 275 -16.46 5.31 11.09
N SER A 276 -16.12 6.45 11.68
CA SER A 276 -17.05 7.52 12.01
C SER A 276 -16.78 8.76 11.17
N PHE A 277 -17.80 9.24 10.46
CA PHE A 277 -17.74 10.41 9.58
C PHE A 277 -18.55 11.55 10.20
N THR A 278 -17.87 12.59 10.67
CA THR A 278 -18.57 13.79 11.14
C THR A 278 -19.14 14.57 9.95
N GLN A 279 -20.19 15.38 10.19
CA GLN A 279 -20.82 16.17 9.14
C GLN A 279 -19.78 17.07 8.44
N GLY A 280 -19.69 16.97 7.12
CA GLY A 280 -18.73 17.72 6.31
C GLY A 280 -17.32 17.10 6.22
N ALA A 281 -17.09 15.91 6.78
CA ALA A 281 -15.92 15.11 6.43
C ALA A 281 -16.07 14.52 5.01
N MET A 282 -14.98 14.49 4.24
CA MET A 282 -14.92 13.84 2.92
C MET A 282 -16.10 14.20 1.98
N PRO A 283 -16.33 15.50 1.68
CA PRO A 283 -17.53 15.94 0.96
C PRO A 283 -17.66 15.37 -0.47
N ARG A 284 -16.58 14.82 -1.05
CA ARG A 284 -16.55 14.25 -2.40
C ARG A 284 -16.41 12.72 -2.44
N LEU A 285 -16.48 12.04 -1.29
CA LEU A 285 -16.29 10.58 -1.26
C LEU A 285 -17.39 9.89 -2.06
N GLU A 286 -17.01 9.14 -3.09
CA GLU A 286 -17.92 8.40 -3.94
C GLU A 286 -17.92 6.90 -3.62
N LEU A 287 -16.76 6.36 -3.22
CA LEU A 287 -16.58 4.95 -2.88
C LEU A 287 -15.94 4.78 -1.50
N LEU A 288 -16.67 4.13 -0.59
CA LEU A 288 -16.14 3.59 0.65
C LEU A 288 -15.94 2.07 0.48
N HIS A 289 -14.69 1.62 0.52
CA HIS A 289 -14.34 0.20 0.39
C HIS A 289 -13.73 -0.32 1.68
N THR A 290 -14.34 -1.35 2.28
CA THR A 290 -13.69 -2.12 3.35
C THR A 290 -13.52 -3.57 2.92
N ASP A 291 -12.31 -4.09 3.05
CA ASP A 291 -11.96 -5.46 2.64
C ASP A 291 -11.33 -6.18 3.83
N ASN A 292 -11.90 -7.31 4.22
CA ASN A 292 -11.42 -8.21 5.26
C ASN A 292 -11.13 -7.51 6.61
N CYS A 293 -12.08 -6.67 7.06
CA CYS A 293 -12.01 -5.97 8.36
C CYS A 293 -13.05 -6.57 9.33
N ILE A 294 -12.77 -7.76 9.85
CA ILE A 294 -13.76 -8.61 10.54
C ILE A 294 -14.14 -8.17 11.97
N HIS A 295 -13.40 -7.24 12.57
CA HIS A 295 -13.56 -6.82 13.97
C HIS A 295 -14.37 -5.54 14.17
N ILE A 296 -15.05 -5.05 13.12
CA ILE A 296 -15.90 -3.86 13.19
C ILE A 296 -17.10 -4.14 14.10
N ASP A 297 -17.32 -3.24 15.07
CA ASP A 297 -18.42 -3.36 16.02
C ASP A 297 -19.78 -3.23 15.31
N ASN A 298 -20.86 -3.68 15.94
CA ASN A 298 -22.22 -3.63 15.34
C ASN A 298 -22.67 -2.24 14.90
N ASN A 299 -22.18 -1.18 15.55
CA ASN A 299 -22.44 0.22 15.19
C ASN A 299 -21.16 0.90 14.66
N GLY A 300 -20.24 0.11 14.12
CA GLY A 300 -18.91 0.57 13.75
C GLY A 300 -18.92 1.55 12.58
N PHE A 301 -19.91 1.51 11.70
CA PHE A 301 -20.13 2.60 10.74
C PHE A 301 -21.00 3.68 11.36
N SER A 302 -20.59 4.94 11.31
CA SER A 302 -21.42 6.06 11.76
C SER A 302 -21.23 7.31 10.91
N GLY A 303 -22.30 8.06 10.69
CA GLY A 303 -22.28 9.28 9.88
C GLY A 303 -22.23 9.02 8.37
N VAL A 304 -22.42 7.78 7.91
CA VAL A 304 -22.43 7.43 6.48
C VAL A 304 -23.58 8.11 5.75
N SER A 305 -24.70 8.34 6.44
CA SER A 305 -25.84 9.11 5.92
C SER A 305 -25.51 10.56 5.60
N SER A 306 -24.44 11.11 6.19
CA SER A 306 -24.00 12.51 6.03
C SER A 306 -22.96 12.71 4.93
N LEU A 307 -22.55 11.66 4.21
CA LEU A 307 -21.59 11.75 3.10
C LEU A 307 -22.32 12.14 1.80
N PRO A 308 -22.19 13.40 1.31
CA PRO A 308 -23.14 13.95 0.34
C PRO A 308 -22.87 13.53 -1.11
N SER A 309 -21.72 12.91 -1.40
CA SER A 309 -21.34 12.44 -2.74
C SER A 309 -21.26 10.91 -2.84
N LEU A 310 -21.60 10.19 -1.75
CA LEU A 310 -21.42 8.74 -1.69
C LEU A 310 -22.31 8.06 -2.73
N LYS A 311 -21.72 7.18 -3.54
CA LYS A 311 -22.42 6.40 -4.58
C LYS A 311 -22.40 4.91 -4.27
N GLU A 312 -21.31 4.43 -3.68
CA GLU A 312 -21.12 3.01 -3.43
C GLU A 312 -20.41 2.76 -2.10
N VAL A 313 -20.89 1.75 -1.38
CA VAL A 313 -20.15 1.10 -0.28
C VAL A 313 -19.87 -0.33 -0.70
N MET A 314 -18.59 -0.68 -0.76
CA MET A 314 -18.13 -2.03 -1.05
C MET A 314 -17.63 -2.66 0.25
N LEU A 315 -18.29 -3.71 0.70
CA LEU A 315 -17.85 -4.52 1.83
C LEU A 315 -17.41 -5.87 1.27
N LYS A 316 -16.15 -6.26 1.44
CA LYS A 316 -15.67 -7.61 1.14
C LYS A 316 -15.18 -8.27 2.42
N GLY A 317 -15.56 -9.51 2.65
CA GLY A 317 -15.24 -10.27 3.87
C GLY A 317 -16.48 -10.63 4.69
N ASP A 318 -16.25 -11.21 5.85
CA ASP A 318 -17.31 -11.72 6.74
C ASP A 318 -17.74 -10.62 7.74
N TYR A 319 -18.87 -9.96 7.47
CA TYR A 319 -19.44 -8.91 8.31
C TYR A 319 -20.76 -9.37 8.92
N ASN A 320 -20.94 -9.13 10.21
CA ASN A 320 -22.14 -9.58 10.91
C ASN A 320 -23.43 -8.81 10.48
N ASP A 321 -24.58 -9.46 10.62
CA ASP A 321 -25.88 -8.92 10.22
C ASP A 321 -26.27 -7.61 10.92
N LYS A 322 -25.85 -7.42 12.18
CA LYS A 322 -26.19 -6.20 12.94
C LYS A 322 -25.47 -4.98 12.35
N LEU A 323 -24.19 -5.13 12.02
CA LEU A 323 -23.40 -4.13 11.31
C LEU A 323 -23.99 -3.82 9.92
N LEU A 324 -24.31 -4.86 9.15
CA LEU A 324 -24.92 -4.69 7.82
C LEU A 324 -26.28 -3.99 7.91
N LYS A 325 -27.11 -4.32 8.90
CA LYS A 325 -28.39 -3.64 9.16
C LYS A 325 -28.19 -2.18 9.53
N ASN A 326 -27.25 -1.88 10.43
CA ASN A 326 -26.90 -0.51 10.80
C ASN A 326 -26.48 0.30 9.57
N LEU A 327 -25.59 -0.25 8.74
CA LEU A 327 -25.12 0.40 7.53
C LEU A 327 -26.26 0.61 6.53
N ARG A 328 -27.07 -0.42 6.24
CA ARG A 328 -28.23 -0.32 5.32
C ARG A 328 -29.20 0.79 5.74
N ASN A 329 -29.47 0.93 7.04
CA ASN A 329 -30.31 2.01 7.55
C ASN A 329 -29.70 3.39 7.27
N GLN A 330 -28.40 3.56 7.46
CA GLN A 330 -27.71 4.82 7.15
C GLN A 330 -27.68 5.12 5.64
N LEU A 331 -27.52 4.10 4.80
CA LEU A 331 -27.56 4.25 3.34
C LEU A 331 -28.95 4.65 2.84
N ALA A 332 -30.01 4.10 3.42
CA ALA A 332 -31.39 4.49 3.11
C ALA A 332 -31.71 5.95 3.50
N LEU A 333 -31.02 6.48 4.51
CA LEU A 333 -31.14 7.88 4.95
C LEU A 333 -30.22 8.84 4.18
N ASN A 334 -29.28 8.32 3.38
CA ASN A 334 -28.41 9.15 2.56
C ASN A 334 -29.16 9.62 1.31
N GLN A 335 -29.07 10.92 0.99
CA GLN A 335 -29.77 11.54 -0.14
C GLN A 335 -29.51 10.86 -1.49
N ASN A 336 -28.31 10.31 -1.70
CA ASN A 336 -27.93 9.65 -2.96
C ASN A 336 -28.32 8.17 -3.02
N GLN A 337 -28.84 7.61 -1.92
CA GLN A 337 -29.15 6.19 -1.76
C GLN A 337 -28.03 5.27 -2.30
N PRO A 338 -26.81 5.33 -1.72
CA PRO A 338 -25.65 4.61 -2.22
C PRO A 338 -25.88 3.10 -2.25
N VAL A 339 -25.35 2.42 -3.26
CA VAL A 339 -25.47 0.97 -3.41
C VAL A 339 -24.48 0.27 -2.48
N LEU A 340 -24.96 -0.76 -1.76
CA LEU A 340 -24.12 -1.68 -1.01
C LEU A 340 -23.75 -2.89 -1.87
N LYS A 341 -22.45 -3.16 -2.09
CA LYS A 341 -21.95 -4.34 -2.82
C LYS A 341 -21.01 -5.19 -1.96
N GLY A 342 -20.96 -6.49 -2.29
CA GLY A 342 -20.03 -7.47 -1.71
C GLY A 342 -20.41 -8.05 -0.35
N ALA A 343 -21.47 -7.51 0.26
CA ALA A 343 -22.07 -8.00 1.50
C ALA A 343 -22.89 -9.28 1.29
#